data_AF-A0AAU7KX99-F1
#
_entry.id   AF-A0AAU7KX99-F1
#
_cell.length_a   1.000
_cell.length_b   1.000
_cell.length_c   1.000
_cell.angle_alpha   90.00
_cell.angle_beta   90.00
_cell.angle_gamma   90.00
#
_symmetry.space_group_name_H-M   'P 1'
#
loop_
_entity.id
_entity.type
_entity.pdbx_description
1 polymer ?
#
loop_
_entity_poly.entity_id
_entity_poly.type
_entity_poly.pdbx_seq_one_letter_code
_entity_poly.pdbx_strand_id
1 'polypeptide(L)'
;MHRGKGTRACRQGGAVAIEFAIVLPIFLLLLYALVSYSVAMVQQHQLTQVTSEAARSAAVVASAPWLADEDMLAEATQRVLDSIEAMGWLADDTPGCIEGARVAIEDDTLTVCLERSLSIKTLSVAGISVPDLPDALSGRAVIKL
;
A
#
# COMPACT_ATOMS: atom_id res chain seq x y z
N MET A 1 -78.78 -10.95 -1.65
CA MET A 1 -77.71 -11.00 -2.68
C MET A 1 -76.88 -9.73 -2.61
N HIS A 2 -75.64 -9.77 -2.14
CA HIS A 2 -74.66 -8.70 -2.42
C HIS A 2 -73.26 -9.30 -2.59
N ARG A 3 -72.72 -9.11 -3.81
CA ARG A 3 -71.43 -9.60 -4.33
C ARG A 3 -70.26 -9.01 -3.54
N GLY A 4 -69.27 -9.86 -3.26
CA GLY A 4 -67.98 -9.45 -2.72
C GLY A 4 -67.10 -8.68 -3.72
N LYS A 5 -66.09 -8.01 -3.17
CA LYS A 5 -64.86 -7.63 -3.86
C LYS A 5 -63.72 -7.73 -2.85
N GLY A 6 -63.05 -8.89 -2.82
CA GLY A 6 -61.75 -9.01 -2.18
C GLY A 6 -60.73 -8.27 -3.03
N THR A 7 -60.17 -7.18 -2.51
CA THR A 7 -59.04 -6.49 -3.11
C THR A 7 -57.80 -7.35 -2.93
N ARG A 8 -57.28 -7.89 -4.05
CA ARG A 8 -55.98 -8.56 -4.06
C ARG A 8 -54.90 -7.49 -3.87
N ALA A 9 -54.40 -7.34 -2.65
CA ALA A 9 -53.14 -6.66 -2.39
C ALA A 9 -52.00 -7.53 -2.96
N CYS A 10 -51.79 -7.43 -4.27
CA CYS A 10 -50.71 -8.14 -4.96
C CYS A 10 -49.36 -7.52 -4.60
N ARG A 11 -48.67 -8.16 -3.65
CA ARG A 11 -47.23 -8.47 -3.63
C ARG A 11 -46.34 -7.57 -4.53
N GLN A 12 -46.04 -6.35 -4.10
CA GLN A 12 -45.00 -5.50 -4.71
C GLN A 12 -43.58 -5.79 -4.15
N GLY A 13 -43.46 -6.53 -3.04
CA GLY A 13 -42.16 -6.82 -2.41
C GLY A 13 -41.20 -7.71 -3.22
N GLY A 14 -41.70 -8.45 -4.21
CA GLY A 14 -40.87 -9.33 -5.03
C GLY A 14 -40.00 -8.61 -6.07
N ALA A 15 -40.50 -7.50 -6.64
CA ALA A 15 -39.75 -6.73 -7.63
C ALA A 15 -38.57 -5.98 -6.99
N VAL A 16 -38.81 -5.36 -5.82
CA VAL A 16 -37.78 -4.66 -5.04
C VAL A 16 -36.65 -5.60 -4.60
N ALA A 17 -36.97 -6.85 -4.26
CA ALA A 17 -35.97 -7.84 -3.87
C ALA A 17 -35.02 -8.22 -5.03
N ILE A 18 -35.51 -8.22 -6.27
CA ILE A 18 -34.71 -8.56 -7.46
C ILE A 18 -33.77 -7.39 -7.83
N GLU A 19 -34.25 -6.15 -7.76
CA GLU A 19 -33.42 -4.97 -7.99
C GLU A 19 -32.26 -4.89 -6.99
N PHE A 20 -32.55 -5.14 -5.71
CA PHE A 20 -31.52 -5.16 -4.67
C PHE A 20 -30.49 -6.28 -4.86
N ALA A 21 -30.91 -7.44 -5.40
CA ALA A 21 -30.03 -8.58 -5.62
C ALA A 21 -28.88 -8.29 -6.61
N ILE A 22 -29.07 -7.34 -7.54
CA ILE A 22 -28.03 -6.91 -8.49
C ILE A 22 -27.23 -5.75 -7.92
N VAL A 23 -27.88 -4.79 -7.25
CA VAL A 23 -27.21 -3.61 -6.70
C VAL A 23 -26.26 -3.99 -5.57
N LEU A 24 -26.65 -4.91 -4.68
CA LEU A 24 -25.84 -5.34 -3.54
C LEU A 24 -24.44 -5.86 -3.93
N PRO A 25 -24.28 -6.85 -4.83
CA PRO A 25 -22.95 -7.34 -5.20
C PRO A 25 -22.10 -6.27 -5.90
N ILE A 26 -22.70 -5.42 -6.74
CA ILE A 26 -21.98 -4.30 -7.37
C ILE A 26 -21.48 -3.32 -6.30
N PHE A 27 -22.33 -2.95 -5.35
CA PHE A 27 -21.96 -2.08 -4.24
C PHE A 27 -20.84 -2.68 -3.38
N LEU A 28 -20.93 -3.97 -3.05
CA LEU A 28 -19.88 -4.66 -2.29
C LEU A 28 -18.55 -4.72 -3.05
N LEU A 29 -18.57 -4.94 -4.38
CA LEU A 29 -17.37 -4.91 -5.20
C LEU A 29 -16.72 -3.52 -5.22
N LEU A 30 -17.53 -2.47 -5.35
CA LEU A 30 -17.04 -1.09 -5.29
C LEU A 30 -16.47 -0.74 -3.91
N LEU A 31 -17.19 -1.10 -2.84
CA LEU A 31 -16.73 -0.89 -1.48
C LEU A 31 -15.41 -1.62 -1.21
N TYR A 32 -15.33 -2.88 -1.65
CA TYR A 32 -14.13 -3.69 -1.53
C TYR A 32 -12.95 -3.05 -2.27
N ALA A 33 -13.14 -2.66 -3.52
CA ALA A 33 -12.12 -1.97 -4.31
C ALA A 33 -11.65 -0.69 -3.58
N LEU A 34 -12.58 0.16 -3.14
CA LEU A 34 -12.28 1.41 -2.44
C LEU A 34 -11.45 1.18 -1.17
N VAL A 35 -11.84 0.21 -0.34
CA VAL A 35 -11.10 -0.11 0.89
C VAL A 35 -9.71 -0.65 0.56
N SER A 36 -9.59 -1.58 -0.39
CA SER A 36 -8.31 -2.14 -0.78
C SER A 36 -7.35 -1.09 -1.37
N TYR A 37 -7.83 -0.22 -2.26
CA TYR A 37 -7.02 0.88 -2.80
C TYR A 37 -6.64 1.89 -1.71
N SER A 38 -7.53 2.17 -0.75
CA SER A 38 -7.23 3.06 0.38
C SER A 38 -6.07 2.52 1.22
N VAL A 39 -6.09 1.21 1.53
CA VAL A 39 -5.02 0.55 2.28
C VAL A 39 -3.70 0.56 1.51
N ALA A 40 -3.72 0.25 0.21
CA ALA A 40 -2.53 0.32 -0.63
C ALA A 40 -1.95 1.74 -0.70
N MET A 41 -2.80 2.76 -0.85
CA MET A 41 -2.37 4.15 -0.90
C MET A 41 -1.76 4.63 0.41
N VAL A 42 -2.36 4.29 1.56
CA VAL A 42 -1.80 4.64 2.88
C VAL A 42 -0.42 4.02 3.06
N GLN A 43 -0.23 2.76 2.69
CA GLN A 43 1.07 2.10 2.76
C GLN A 43 2.10 2.74 1.81
N GLN A 44 1.69 3.09 0.59
CA GLN A 44 2.56 3.80 -0.35
C GLN A 44 2.97 5.18 0.19
N HIS A 45 2.04 5.91 0.80
CA HIS A 45 2.31 7.21 1.41
C HIS A 45 3.33 7.08 2.53
N GLN A 46 3.14 6.10 3.40
CA GLN A 46 4.08 5.81 4.47
C GLN A 46 5.47 5.46 3.93
N LEU A 47 5.59 4.50 3.00
CA LEU A 47 6.87 4.13 2.37
C LEU A 47 7.61 5.34 1.79
N THR A 48 6.89 6.23 1.13
CA THR A 48 7.46 7.46 0.56
C THR A 48 7.98 8.41 1.65
N GLN A 49 7.22 8.57 2.74
CA GLN A 49 7.62 9.42 3.86
C GLN A 49 8.88 8.89 4.55
N VAL A 50 8.96 7.60 4.87
CA VAL A 50 10.16 7.04 5.49
C VAL A 50 11.33 6.99 4.55
N THR A 51 11.18 6.59 3.30
CA THR A 51 12.32 6.57 2.38
C THR A 51 12.93 7.96 2.27
N SER A 52 12.11 9.01 2.24
CA SER A 52 12.60 10.38 2.27
C SER A 52 13.30 10.74 3.59
N GLU A 53 12.77 10.35 4.74
CA GLU A 53 13.37 10.68 6.04
C GLU A 53 14.66 9.89 6.29
N ALA A 54 14.61 8.59 5.99
CA ALA A 54 15.74 7.67 6.02
C ALA A 54 16.86 8.12 5.06
N ALA A 55 16.52 8.61 3.87
CA ALA A 55 17.52 9.18 2.96
C ALA A 55 18.20 10.40 3.58
N ARG A 56 17.44 11.31 4.22
CA ARG A 56 18.02 12.49 4.89
C ARG A 56 18.92 12.08 6.06
N SER A 57 18.48 11.16 6.91
CA SER A 57 19.26 10.71 8.07
C SER A 57 20.52 9.95 7.64
N ALA A 58 20.44 9.13 6.59
CA ALA A 58 21.58 8.45 5.99
C ALA A 58 22.53 9.42 5.27
N ALA A 59 22.03 10.48 4.62
CA ALA A 59 22.87 11.49 3.96
C ALA A 59 23.75 12.25 4.95
N VAL A 60 23.24 12.54 6.16
CA VAL A 60 24.05 13.16 7.23
C VAL A 60 25.24 12.28 7.63
N VAL A 61 25.08 10.96 7.60
CA VAL A 61 26.16 10.01 7.86
C VAL A 61 27.10 9.90 6.66
N ALA A 62 26.55 9.76 5.46
CA ALA A 62 27.33 9.57 4.23
C ALA A 62 28.15 10.82 3.83
N SER A 63 27.82 12.00 4.39
CA SER A 63 28.59 13.24 4.20
C SER A 63 29.50 13.57 5.39
N ALA A 64 29.62 12.68 6.39
CA ALA A 64 30.40 12.93 7.60
C ALA A 64 31.91 12.84 7.33
N PRO A 65 32.69 13.94 7.45
CA PRO A 65 34.10 13.97 7.07
C PRO A 65 35.03 13.19 8.01
N TRP A 66 34.51 12.70 9.14
CA TRP A 66 35.25 11.92 10.14
C TRP A 66 34.98 10.41 10.03
N LEU A 67 34.07 9.98 9.16
CA LEU A 67 33.73 8.58 8.97
C LEU A 67 34.56 8.00 7.82
N ALA A 68 35.11 6.81 8.01
CA ALA A 68 35.86 6.13 6.95
C ALA A 68 34.90 5.58 5.89
N ASP A 69 35.32 5.63 4.61
CA ASP A 69 34.51 5.19 3.47
C ASP A 69 33.98 3.76 3.61
N GLU A 70 34.79 2.88 4.21
CA GLU A 70 34.45 1.47 4.45
C GLU A 70 33.30 1.28 5.46
N ASP A 71 33.14 2.20 6.42
CA ASP A 71 32.09 2.16 7.45
C ASP A 71 30.83 2.94 7.05
N MET A 72 30.93 3.83 6.06
CA MET A 72 29.83 4.72 5.65
C MET A 72 28.55 3.97 5.29
N LEU A 73 28.66 2.92 4.46
CA LEU A 73 27.48 2.17 4.01
C LEU A 73 26.80 1.44 5.17
N ALA A 74 27.58 0.90 6.10
CA ALA A 74 27.07 0.19 7.26
C ALA A 74 26.31 1.14 8.19
N GLU A 75 26.90 2.29 8.56
CA GLU A 75 26.27 3.29 9.43
C GLU A 75 25.06 3.94 8.74
N ALA A 76 25.14 4.25 7.44
CA ALA A 76 24.02 4.77 6.67
C ALA A 76 22.84 3.78 6.65
N THR A 77 23.14 2.48 6.51
CA THR A 77 22.13 1.41 6.59
C THR A 77 21.49 1.36 7.97
N GLN A 78 22.27 1.50 9.06
CA GLN A 78 21.71 1.54 10.41
C GLN A 78 20.75 2.72 10.59
N ARG A 79 21.09 3.93 10.09
CA ARG A 79 20.15 5.08 10.15
C ARG A 79 18.86 4.85 9.39
N VAL A 80 18.92 4.13 8.28
CA VAL A 80 17.71 3.71 7.56
C VAL A 80 16.88 2.74 8.42
N LEU A 81 17.52 1.78 9.10
CA LEU A 81 16.83 0.85 9.99
C LEU A 81 16.17 1.58 11.18
N ASP A 82 16.87 2.51 11.83
CA ASP A 82 16.31 3.35 12.89
C ASP A 82 15.09 4.15 12.41
N SER A 83 15.16 4.68 11.19
CA SER A 83 14.06 5.42 10.57
C SER A 83 12.85 4.52 10.29
N ILE A 84 13.08 3.26 9.91
CA ILE A 84 12.03 2.24 9.71
C ILE A 84 11.35 1.87 11.03
N GLU A 85 12.14 1.65 12.09
CA GLU A 85 11.64 1.28 13.41
C GLU A 85 10.79 2.40 14.03
N ALA A 86 11.16 3.67 13.80
CA ALA A 86 10.45 4.82 14.31
C ALA A 86 8.97 4.93 13.87
N MET A 87 8.56 4.25 12.78
CA MET A 87 7.15 4.23 12.36
C MET A 87 6.34 3.05 12.92
N GLY A 88 6.92 2.25 13.81
CA GLY A 88 6.22 1.18 14.50
C GLY A 88 5.79 0.05 13.56
N TRP A 89 4.48 -0.15 13.43
CA TRP A 89 3.84 -1.30 12.74
C TRP A 89 4.28 -1.59 11.28
N LEU A 90 5.08 -0.71 10.67
CA LEU A 90 5.70 -0.91 9.34
C LEU A 90 7.00 -1.71 9.36
N ALA A 91 7.63 -1.88 10.54
CA ALA A 91 8.94 -2.51 10.67
C ALA A 91 8.97 -4.02 10.38
N ASP A 92 7.80 -4.65 10.21
CA ASP A 92 7.73 -6.06 9.82
C ASP A 92 8.22 -6.22 8.38
N ASP A 93 9.40 -6.84 8.25
CA ASP A 93 10.12 -7.23 7.04
C ASP A 93 9.90 -6.32 5.82
N THR A 94 10.54 -5.14 5.84
CA THR A 94 10.63 -4.25 4.67
C THR A 94 11.97 -4.46 3.97
N PRO A 95 12.09 -5.42 3.04
CA PRO A 95 13.33 -5.65 2.31
C PRO A 95 13.69 -4.43 1.47
N GLY A 96 14.96 -4.35 1.09
CA GLY A 96 15.41 -3.36 0.13
C GLY A 96 15.06 -3.75 -1.30
N CYS A 97 14.75 -2.76 -2.15
CA CYS A 97 14.42 -2.97 -3.57
C CYS A 97 15.62 -2.77 -4.52
N ILE A 98 16.85 -2.74 -4.00
CA ILE A 98 18.08 -2.66 -4.80
C ILE A 98 18.82 -3.97 -4.59
N GLU A 99 18.43 -5.03 -5.31
CA GLU A 99 19.00 -6.37 -5.15
C GLU A 99 18.94 -6.88 -3.68
N GLY A 100 17.91 -6.47 -2.93
CA GLY A 100 17.74 -6.77 -1.50
C GLY A 100 18.34 -5.72 -0.56
N ALA A 101 19.20 -4.81 -1.06
CA ALA A 101 19.78 -3.73 -0.28
C ALA A 101 18.82 -2.54 -0.13
N ARG A 102 18.79 -1.96 1.08
CA ARG A 102 17.95 -0.80 1.45
C ARG A 102 18.62 0.53 1.09
N VAL A 103 19.94 0.54 1.02
CA VAL A 103 20.78 1.69 0.76
C VAL A 103 21.80 1.34 -0.31
N ALA A 104 21.99 2.22 -1.28
CA ALA A 104 23.08 2.16 -2.24
C ALA A 104 23.71 3.55 -2.36
N ILE A 105 25.03 3.60 -2.49
CA ILE A 105 25.78 4.83 -2.76
C ILE A 105 26.56 4.59 -4.05
N GLU A 106 26.22 5.35 -5.09
CA GLU A 106 26.84 5.26 -6.41
C GLU A 106 26.99 6.67 -6.98
N ASP A 107 28.17 7.00 -7.53
CA ASP A 107 28.45 8.30 -8.15
C ASP A 107 27.95 9.51 -7.33
N ASP A 108 28.33 9.58 -6.05
CA ASP A 108 27.96 10.68 -5.14
C ASP A 108 26.44 10.79 -4.89
N THR A 109 25.71 9.72 -5.18
CA THR A 109 24.26 9.64 -5.06
C THR A 109 23.87 8.54 -4.08
N LEU A 110 23.26 8.94 -2.98
CA LEU A 110 22.65 8.06 -2.00
C LEU A 110 21.23 7.72 -2.43
N THR A 111 20.95 6.43 -2.62
CA THR A 111 19.61 5.91 -2.89
C THR A 111 19.13 5.06 -1.72
N VAL A 112 17.96 5.40 -1.19
CA VAL A 112 17.24 4.58 -0.20
C VAL A 112 16.01 3.99 -0.87
N CYS A 113 15.83 2.67 -0.78
CA CYS A 113 14.75 1.94 -1.42
C CYS A 113 14.17 0.90 -0.47
N LEU A 114 12.87 0.95 -0.22
CA LEU A 114 12.14 0.00 0.61
C LEU A 114 11.01 -0.64 -0.19
N GLU A 115 10.82 -1.94 0.00
CA GLU A 115 9.73 -2.71 -0.59
C GLU A 115 8.81 -3.29 0.49
N ARG A 116 7.55 -3.50 0.14
CA ARG A 116 6.55 -4.13 1.00
C ARG A 116 5.58 -4.98 0.19
N SER A 117 5.44 -6.25 0.56
CA SER A 117 4.46 -7.16 -0.04
C SER A 117 3.03 -6.78 0.38
N LEU A 118 2.10 -6.74 -0.58
CA LEU A 118 0.69 -6.53 -0.32
C LEU A 118 -0.04 -7.89 -0.20
N SER A 119 -0.46 -8.23 1.02
CA SER A 119 -1.29 -9.42 1.28
C SER A 119 -2.79 -9.18 1.01
N ILE A 120 -3.12 -8.40 -0.01
CA ILE A 120 -4.52 -8.13 -0.41
C ILE A 120 -4.96 -9.25 -1.34
N LYS A 121 -6.11 -9.88 -1.07
CA LYS A 121 -6.67 -10.86 -2.00
C LYS A 121 -7.20 -10.17 -3.25
N THR A 122 -7.12 -10.81 -4.40
CA THR A 122 -7.69 -10.29 -5.64
C THR A 122 -8.87 -11.15 -6.03
N LEU A 123 -10.00 -10.53 -6.34
CA LEU A 123 -11.21 -11.19 -6.82
C LEU A 123 -11.29 -11.08 -8.34
N SER A 124 -11.44 -12.21 -9.02
CA SER A 124 -11.68 -12.24 -10.46
C SER A 124 -13.18 -12.31 -10.73
N VAL A 125 -13.76 -11.22 -11.24
CA VAL A 125 -15.19 -11.13 -11.61
C VAL A 125 -15.28 -10.91 -13.11
N ALA A 126 -15.87 -11.88 -13.82
CA ALA A 126 -16.04 -11.82 -15.28
C ALA A 126 -14.75 -11.52 -16.07
N GLY A 127 -13.58 -11.98 -15.57
CA GLY A 127 -12.27 -11.76 -16.19
C GLY A 127 -11.59 -10.45 -15.80
N ILE A 128 -12.18 -9.65 -14.91
CA ILE A 128 -11.58 -8.44 -14.35
C ILE A 128 -11.08 -8.75 -12.94
N SER A 129 -9.81 -8.44 -12.68
CA SER A 129 -9.20 -8.49 -11.36
C SER A 129 -9.56 -7.23 -10.56
N VAL A 130 -10.14 -7.41 -9.38
CA VAL A 130 -10.51 -6.32 -8.48
C VAL A 130 -10.01 -6.66 -7.07
N PRO A 131 -9.21 -5.80 -6.43
CA PRO A 131 -8.49 -4.65 -7.00
C PRO A 131 -7.35 -5.07 -7.93
N ASP A 132 -6.99 -4.22 -8.90
CA ASP A 132 -5.84 -4.41 -9.78
C ASP A 132 -4.63 -3.67 -9.19
N LEU A 133 -3.86 -4.39 -8.38
CA LEU A 133 -2.72 -3.87 -7.62
C LEU A 133 -1.50 -4.75 -7.85
N PRO A 134 -0.28 -4.19 -7.82
CA PRO A 134 0.94 -4.99 -7.84
C PRO A 134 1.07 -5.81 -6.54
N ASP A 135 1.78 -6.94 -6.62
CA ASP A 135 2.03 -7.81 -5.47
C ASP A 135 2.92 -7.15 -4.38
N ALA A 136 3.69 -6.13 -4.77
CA ALA A 136 4.53 -5.35 -3.87
C ALA A 136 4.50 -3.85 -4.18
N LEU A 137 4.62 -3.04 -3.13
CA LEU A 137 4.81 -1.60 -3.19
C LEU A 137 6.27 -1.26 -2.93
N SER A 138 6.80 -0.25 -3.62
CA SER A 138 8.14 0.27 -3.38
C SER A 138 8.13 1.77 -3.15
N GLY A 139 8.93 2.22 -2.18
CA GLY A 139 9.27 3.61 -1.96
C GLY A 139 10.75 3.82 -2.26
N ARG A 140 11.09 4.88 -2.99
CA ARG A 140 12.47 5.23 -3.33
C ARG A 140 12.72 6.71 -3.11
N ALA A 141 13.82 7.04 -2.46
CA ALA A 141 14.32 8.39 -2.29
C ALA A 141 15.79 8.46 -2.72
N VAL A 142 16.17 9.55 -3.36
CA VAL A 142 17.50 9.76 -3.92
C VAL A 142 18.01 11.12 -3.47
N ILE A 143 19.22 11.17 -2.94
CA ILE A 143 19.90 12.39 -2.48
C ILE A 143 21.29 12.43 -3.08
N LYS A 144 21.67 13.60 -3.58
CA LYS A 144 23.06 13.88 -3.98
C LYS A 144 23.84 14.34 -2.75
N LEU A 145 24.99 13.72 -2.51
CA LEU A 145 25.86 14.01 -1.37
C LEU A 145 26.68 15.30 -1.58
#